data_AF-A2BMA7-F1
#
_entry.id   AF-A2BMA7-F1
#
_cell.length_a   1.000
_cell.length_b   1.000
_cell.length_c   1.000
_cell.angle_alpha   90.00
_cell.angle_beta   90.00
_cell.angle_gamma   90.00
#
_symmetry.space_group_name_H-M   'P 1'
#
loop_
_entity.id
_entity.type
_entity.pdbx_description
1 polymer ?
#
loop_
_entity_poly.entity_id
_entity_poly.type
_entity_poly.pdbx_seq_one_letter_code
_entity_poly.pdbx_strand_id
1 'polypeptide(L)'
;MSEEEFVTEPIEEGEVTITTAEEEAEEEVVTVDIDVNAALLEAMVARTEIIEKLAKGEYRTEEAITMLQSIAIPSLEKRRRARKK
;
A
#
# COMPACT_ATOMS: atom_id res chain seq x y z
N MET A 1 -46.34 -40.27 -4.27
CA MET A 1 -45.56 -39.65 -5.35
C MET A 1 -46.39 -38.47 -5.82
N SER A 2 -46.06 -37.28 -5.37
CA SER A 2 -46.71 -36.03 -5.75
C SER A 2 -45.59 -35.07 -6.15
N GLU A 3 -45.59 -34.71 -7.43
CA GLU A 3 -44.60 -33.89 -8.08
C GLU A 3 -44.74 -32.45 -7.60
N GLU A 4 -43.67 -31.88 -7.04
CA GLU A 4 -43.57 -30.46 -6.72
C GLU A 4 -43.36 -29.67 -8.01
N GLU A 5 -44.39 -28.97 -8.43
CA GLU A 5 -44.38 -28.05 -9.57
C GLU A 5 -43.62 -26.78 -9.17
N PHE A 6 -42.31 -26.75 -9.42
CA PHE A 6 -41.50 -25.55 -9.25
C PHE A 6 -41.83 -24.57 -10.39
N VAL A 7 -42.66 -23.58 -10.08
CA VAL A 7 -42.83 -22.39 -10.93
C VAL A 7 -41.56 -21.54 -10.77
N THR A 8 -40.65 -21.65 -11.73
CA THR A 8 -39.54 -20.68 -11.86
C THR A 8 -40.06 -19.49 -12.66
N GLU A 9 -40.48 -18.43 -11.96
CA GLU A 9 -40.66 -17.12 -12.57
C GLU A 9 -39.28 -16.62 -13.08
N PRO A 10 -39.23 -15.99 -14.26
CA PRO A 10 -37.98 -15.43 -14.77
C PRO A 10 -37.55 -14.29 -13.86
N ILE A 11 -36.37 -14.43 -13.25
CA ILE A 11 -35.70 -13.32 -12.57
C ILE A 11 -35.37 -12.31 -13.66
N GLU A 12 -36.11 -11.22 -13.72
CA GLU A 12 -35.70 -10.04 -14.49
C GLU A 12 -34.33 -9.63 -13.95
N GLU A 13 -33.31 -9.77 -14.81
CA GLU A 13 -31.98 -9.22 -14.61
C GLU A 13 -32.11 -7.70 -14.61
N GLY A 14 -32.56 -7.16 -13.48
CA GLY A 14 -32.38 -5.77 -13.14
C GLY A 14 -30.88 -5.54 -13.06
N GLU A 15 -30.34 -4.93 -14.11
CA GLU A 15 -29.02 -4.32 -14.14
C GLU A 15 -28.98 -3.26 -13.04
N VAL A 16 -28.67 -3.68 -11.81
CA VAL A 16 -28.33 -2.75 -10.74
C VAL A 16 -26.86 -2.40 -10.96
N THR A 17 -26.61 -1.36 -11.74
CA THR A 17 -25.33 -0.64 -11.70
C THR A 17 -25.20 0.03 -10.34
N ILE A 18 -24.77 -0.76 -9.35
CA ILE A 18 -24.35 -0.27 -8.03
C ILE A 18 -22.97 0.36 -8.22
N THR A 19 -22.98 1.68 -8.46
CA THR A 19 -21.97 2.68 -8.06
C THR A 19 -20.51 2.21 -7.98
N THR A 20 -19.78 2.31 -9.08
CA THR A 20 -18.31 2.15 -9.20
C THR A 20 -17.46 3.20 -8.48
N ALA A 21 -18.06 4.15 -7.75
CA ALA A 21 -17.33 5.29 -7.18
C ALA A 21 -16.69 5.02 -5.81
N GLU A 22 -17.23 4.09 -5.01
CA GLU A 22 -16.64 3.72 -3.70
C GLU A 22 -15.50 2.72 -3.84
N GLU A 23 -15.60 1.79 -4.80
CA GLU A 23 -14.59 0.74 -5.02
C GLU A 23 -13.28 1.31 -5.60
N GLU A 24 -13.36 2.28 -6.53
CA GLU A 24 -12.19 2.97 -7.07
C GLU A 24 -11.42 3.77 -5.99
N ALA A 25 -12.14 4.40 -5.05
CA ALA A 25 -11.53 5.16 -3.97
C ALA A 25 -10.86 4.25 -2.93
N GLU A 26 -11.45 3.09 -2.63
CA GLU A 26 -10.83 2.10 -1.75
C GLU A 26 -9.57 1.49 -2.39
N GLU A 27 -9.59 1.16 -3.68
CA GLU A 27 -8.40 0.68 -4.40
C GLU A 27 -7.28 1.74 -4.46
N GLU A 28 -7.61 3.00 -4.74
CA GLU A 28 -6.62 4.09 -4.77
C GLU A 28 -5.98 4.34 -3.40
N VAL A 29 -6.75 4.26 -2.32
CA VAL A 29 -6.21 4.40 -0.96
C VAL A 29 -5.32 3.22 -0.57
N VAL A 30 -5.71 1.99 -0.94
CA VAL A 30 -4.93 0.77 -0.66
C VAL A 30 -3.61 0.77 -1.41
N THR A 31 -3.61 1.15 -2.70
CA THR A 31 -2.38 1.21 -3.52
C THR A 31 -1.39 2.25 -2.99
N VAL A 32 -1.85 3.45 -2.62
CA VAL A 32 -0.98 4.48 -2.03
C VAL A 32 -0.39 4.03 -0.69
N ASP A 33 -1.15 3.34 0.15
CA ASP A 33 -0.64 2.84 1.43
C ASP A 33 0.40 1.72 1.25
N ILE A 34 0.20 0.83 0.27
CA ILE A 34 1.17 -0.22 -0.11
C ILE A 34 2.47 0.42 -0.60
N ASP A 35 2.41 1.41 -1.49
CA ASP A 35 3.59 2.09 -2.04
C ASP A 35 4.42 2.80 -0.95
N VAL A 36 3.75 3.47 -0.02
CA VAL A 36 4.45 4.13 1.09
C VAL A 36 5.09 3.10 2.03
N ASN A 37 4.42 1.97 2.27
CA ASN A 37 4.98 0.88 3.08
C ASN A 37 6.19 0.24 2.39
N ALA A 38 6.13 0.01 1.08
CA ALA A 38 7.25 -0.53 0.30
C ALA A 38 8.46 0.42 0.36
N ALA A 39 8.24 1.71 0.14
CA ALA A 39 9.32 2.71 0.22
C ALA A 39 9.89 2.85 1.65
N LEU A 40 9.08 2.65 2.69
CA LEU A 40 9.55 2.63 4.08
C LEU A 40 10.43 1.40 4.34
N LEU A 41 10.00 0.22 3.87
CA LEU A 41 10.77 -1.01 4.00
C LEU A 41 12.12 -0.91 3.27
N GLU A 42 12.13 -0.38 2.05
CA GLU A 42 13.36 -0.13 1.29
C GLU A 42 14.32 0.80 2.05
N ALA A 43 13.81 1.91 2.60
CA ALA A 43 14.60 2.81 3.42
C ALA A 43 15.15 2.14 4.69
N MET A 44 14.39 1.24 5.32
CA MET A 44 14.86 0.49 6.48
C MET A 44 15.98 -0.49 6.11
N VAL A 45 15.83 -1.22 5.00
CA VAL A 45 16.86 -2.14 4.50
C VAL A 45 18.16 -1.39 4.21
N ALA A 46 18.08 -0.28 3.47
CA ALA A 46 19.24 0.55 3.18
C ALA A 46 19.94 1.07 4.45
N ARG A 47 19.17 1.49 5.47
CA ARG A 47 19.73 1.89 6.77
C ARG A 47 20.44 0.74 7.46
N THR A 48 19.87 -0.45 7.47
CA THR A 48 20.49 -1.63 8.11
C THR A 48 21.80 -2.01 7.45
N GLU A 49 21.90 -1.94 6.12
CA GLU A 49 23.14 -2.23 5.39
C GLU A 49 24.25 -1.22 5.74
N ILE A 50 23.92 0.08 5.84
CA ILE A 50 24.90 1.10 6.23
C ILE A 50 25.40 0.85 7.66
N ILE A 51 24.49 0.51 8.59
CA ILE A 51 24.86 0.21 9.98
C ILE A 51 25.71 -1.06 10.06
N GLU A 52 25.40 -2.09 9.27
CA GLU A 52 26.19 -3.32 9.22
C GLU A 52 27.61 -3.05 8.71
N LYS A 53 27.75 -2.27 7.64
CA LYS A 53 29.06 -1.86 7.10
C LYS A 53 29.84 -0.99 8.08
N LEU A 54 29.17 -0.10 8.82
CA LEU A 54 29.78 0.65 9.91
C LEU A 54 30.27 -0.28 11.04
N ALA A 55 29.46 -1.27 11.44
CA ALA A 55 29.83 -2.24 12.47
C ALA A 55 31.01 -3.14 12.05
N LYS A 56 31.12 -3.44 10.75
CA LYS A 56 32.27 -4.15 10.14
C LYS A 56 33.51 -3.25 9.97
N GLY A 57 33.40 -1.95 10.19
CA GLY A 57 34.48 -0.99 10.00
C GLY A 57 34.77 -0.64 8.54
N GLU A 58 33.84 -0.95 7.63
CA GLU A 58 33.94 -0.63 6.20
C GLU A 58 33.65 0.84 5.91
N TYR A 59 32.92 1.52 6.79
CA TYR A 59 32.66 2.96 6.73
C TYR A 59 33.23 3.69 7.93
N ARG A 60 33.69 4.93 7.71
CA ARG A 60 33.94 5.87 8.81
C ARG A 60 32.60 6.37 9.36
N THR A 61 32.59 6.74 10.63
CA THR A 61 31.38 7.22 11.31
C THR A 61 30.75 8.42 10.59
N GLU A 62 31.55 9.37 10.12
CA GLU A 62 31.09 10.57 9.41
C GLU A 62 30.44 10.24 8.05
N GLU A 63 31.03 9.29 7.32
CA GLU A 63 30.50 8.80 6.04
C GLU A 63 29.17 8.07 6.25
N ALA A 64 29.09 7.19 7.25
CA ALA A 64 27.85 6.49 7.60
C ALA A 64 26.74 7.47 8.01
N ILE A 65 27.05 8.52 8.79
CA ILE A 65 26.06 9.55 9.17
C ILE A 65 25.53 10.26 7.92
N THR A 66 26.41 10.63 7.00
CA THR A 66 26.02 11.32 5.76
C THR A 66 25.10 10.44 4.90
N MET A 67 25.44 9.16 4.76
CA MET A 67 24.61 8.19 4.03
C MET A 67 23.26 7.94 4.71
N LEU A 68 23.21 7.87 6.04
CA LEU A 68 21.95 7.70 6.77
C LEU A 68 21.03 8.92 6.66
N GLN A 69 21.60 10.12 6.56
CA GLN A 69 20.85 11.36 6.37
C GLN A 69 20.31 11.53 4.95
N SER A 70 20.98 10.95 3.94
CA SER A 70 20.51 11.01 2.55
C SER A 70 19.38 10.03 2.23
N ILE A 71 19.15 9.02 3.09
CA ILE A 71 18.01 8.11 2.93
C ILE A 71 16.71 8.88 3.12
N ALA A 72 15.99 9.05 2.02
CA ALA A 72 14.66 9.65 2.02
C ALA A 72 13.67 8.71 2.71
N ILE A 73 13.12 9.15 3.85
CA ILE A 73 12.04 8.44 4.52
C ILE A 73 10.72 9.01 4.01
N PRO A 74 9.81 8.19 3.46
CA PRO A 74 8.48 8.64 3.10
C PRO A 74 7.79 9.28 4.31
N SER A 75 7.45 10.56 4.22
CA SER A 75 6.76 11.23 5.33
C SER A 75 5.28 10.83 5.36
N LEU A 76 4.72 10.73 6.56
CA LEU A 76 3.27 10.58 6.77
C LEU A 76 2.45 11.72 6.12
N GLU A 77 3.11 12.84 5.82
CA GLU A 77 2.49 13.98 5.15
C GLU A 77 2.11 13.70 3.69
N LYS A 78 2.85 12.82 2.99
CA LYS A 78 2.44 12.30 1.67
C LYS A 78 1.16 11.47 1.75
N ARG A 79 1.04 10.58 2.76
CA ARG A 79 -0.21 9.83 3.02
C ARG A 79 -1.38 10.76 3.30
N ARG A 80 -1.16 11.83 4.09
CA ARG A 80 -2.24 12.75 4.45
C ARG A 80 -2.74 13.59 3.26
N ARG A 81 -1.87 13.93 2.29
CA ARG A 81 -2.31 14.67 1.09
C ARG A 81 -3.08 13.79 0.11
N ALA A 82 -2.72 12.51 -0.02
CA ALA A 82 -3.45 11.57 -0.87
C ALA A 82 -4.89 11.35 -0.36
N ARG A 83 -5.08 11.20 0.96
CA ARG A 83 -6.40 11.00 1.58
C ARG A 83 -7.31 12.23 1.67
N LYS A 84 -6.87 13.39 1.18
CA LYS A 84 -7.61 14.68 1.30
C LYS A 84 -8.06 15.24 -0.04
N LYS A 85 -7.69 14.60 -1.15
CA LYS A 85 -8.33 14.79 -2.45
C LYS A 85 -9.51 13.85 -2.56
#